data_AF-A0A7W3Y737-F1
#
_entry.id   AF-A0A7W3Y737-F1
#
_cell.length_a   1.000
_cell.length_b   1.000
_cell.length_c   1.000
_cell.angle_alpha   90.00
_cell.angle_beta   90.00
_cell.angle_gamma   90.00
#
_symmetry.space_group_name_H-M   'P 1'
#
loop_
_entity.id
_entity.type
_entity.pdbx_description
1 polymer ?
#
loop_
_entity_poly.entity_id
_entity_poly.type
_entity_poly.pdbx_seq_one_letter_code
_entity_poly.pdbx_strand_id
1 'polypeptide(L)'
;MDGEQYTFNELGSNGADLGTYTTTYSCTNALSGGQTPSGSGTSFSLTAAAGDDLTCTFSNVRNPQANLSITNANNPGGVDLPSDTLAQGAQTVYTITVANAGPDAANGAVVQNPPPTGLTCTTASCGNATGGAACPAATDAALVAALASGVAIPTLPANSSLAFELTCTVD
;
A
#
# COMPACT_ATOMS: atom_id res chain seq x y z
N MET A 1 17.78 -10.49 -45.24
CA MET A 1 16.32 -10.70 -45.06
C MET A 1 15.90 -9.43 -44.36
N ASP A 2 15.58 -8.40 -45.13
CA ASP A 2 15.53 -7.03 -44.61
C ASP A 2 14.05 -6.61 -44.60
N GLY A 3 13.59 -6.05 -43.48
CA GLY A 3 12.21 -5.59 -43.35
C GLY A 3 11.24 -6.55 -42.65
N GLU A 4 11.72 -7.65 -42.06
CA GLU A 4 10.88 -8.52 -41.23
C GLU A 4 10.69 -7.91 -39.83
N GLN A 5 9.43 -7.86 -39.37
CA GLN A 5 9.09 -7.36 -38.03
C GLN A 5 9.14 -8.51 -37.02
N TYR A 6 9.92 -8.32 -35.97
CA TYR A 6 10.00 -9.19 -34.82
C TYR A 6 9.30 -8.55 -33.64
N THR A 7 8.52 -9.35 -32.92
CA THR A 7 7.89 -8.94 -31.67
C THR A 7 8.53 -9.69 -30.53
N PHE A 8 9.07 -8.93 -29.58
CA PHE A 8 9.61 -9.44 -28.34
C PHE A 8 8.54 -9.33 -27.28
N ASN A 9 8.27 -10.44 -26.59
CA ASN A 9 7.29 -10.50 -25.52
C ASN A 9 7.97 -11.06 -24.28
N GLU A 10 7.67 -10.46 -23.14
CA GLU A 10 7.85 -11.08 -21.85
C GLU A 10 6.58 -11.86 -21.47
N LEU A 11 6.78 -13.08 -20.99
CA LEU A 11 5.72 -13.90 -20.41
C LEU A 11 6.07 -14.21 -18.96
N GLY A 12 5.12 -14.01 -18.06
CA GLY A 12 5.25 -14.38 -16.65
C GLY A 12 5.48 -15.89 -16.52
N SER A 13 6.51 -16.28 -15.77
CA SER A 13 6.76 -17.69 -15.46
C SER A 13 5.90 -18.15 -14.27
N ASN A 14 5.47 -19.42 -14.27
CA ASN A 14 4.76 -20.07 -13.15
C ASN A 14 3.56 -19.27 -12.60
N GLY A 15 2.81 -18.58 -13.46
CA GLY A 15 1.63 -17.81 -13.06
C GLY A 15 1.93 -16.45 -12.43
N ALA A 16 3.17 -15.95 -12.55
CA ALA A 16 3.50 -14.59 -12.15
C ALA A 16 2.65 -13.58 -12.94
N ASP A 17 1.95 -12.72 -12.22
CA ASP A 17 1.20 -11.62 -12.80
C ASP A 17 2.14 -10.44 -13.09
N LEU A 18 2.46 -10.23 -14.37
CA LEU A 18 3.29 -9.11 -14.82
C LEU A 18 2.66 -7.75 -14.51
N GLY A 19 1.35 -7.66 -14.27
CA GLY A 19 0.69 -6.44 -13.80
C GLY A 19 1.15 -5.98 -12.42
N THR A 20 1.80 -6.86 -11.65
CA THR A 20 2.40 -6.54 -10.34
C THR A 20 3.85 -6.05 -10.46
N TYR A 21 4.37 -5.93 -11.69
CA TYR A 21 5.73 -5.47 -11.97
C TYR A 21 5.68 -4.24 -12.89
N THR A 22 6.68 -3.38 -12.74
CA THR A 22 7.06 -2.39 -13.74
C THR A 22 8.13 -3.02 -14.61
N THR A 23 7.74 -3.33 -15.85
CA THR A 23 8.63 -3.94 -16.84
C THR A 23 9.24 -2.87 -17.75
N THR A 24 10.56 -2.94 -17.95
CA THR A 24 11.30 -2.13 -18.92
C THR A 24 12.12 -3.03 -19.83
N TYR A 25 12.41 -2.56 -21.05
CA TYR A 25 13.30 -3.25 -21.98
C TYR A 25 14.36 -2.30 -22.52
N SER A 26 15.53 -2.85 -22.80
CA SER A 26 16.63 -2.14 -23.46
C SER A 26 17.40 -3.10 -24.36
N CYS A 27 17.75 -2.65 -25.56
CA CYS A 27 18.50 -3.43 -26.53
C CYS A 27 19.80 -2.74 -26.91
N THR A 28 20.86 -3.52 -27.07
CA THR A 28 22.09 -3.12 -27.75
C THR A 28 22.17 -3.77 -29.12
N ASN A 29 22.97 -3.21 -30.02
CA ASN A 29 23.18 -3.74 -31.36
C ASN A 29 24.68 -3.72 -31.68
N ALA A 30 25.23 -4.86 -32.11
CA ALA A 30 26.64 -4.94 -32.51
C ALA A 30 26.93 -4.23 -33.84
N LEU A 31 25.88 -3.97 -34.65
CA LEU A 31 25.98 -3.17 -35.85
C LEU A 31 26.20 -1.68 -35.50
N SER A 32 27.28 -1.10 -36.01
CA SER A 32 27.58 0.32 -35.80
C SER A 32 26.50 1.22 -36.41
N GLY A 33 25.90 2.08 -35.60
CA GLY A 33 24.76 2.93 -36.01
C GLY A 33 23.43 2.17 -36.10
N GLY A 34 23.41 0.90 -35.69
CA GLY A 34 22.20 0.09 -35.62
C GLY A 34 21.21 0.59 -34.58
N GLN A 35 19.96 0.15 -34.74
CA GLN A 35 18.84 0.47 -33.87
C GLN A 35 19.03 -0.10 -32.45
N THR A 36 18.63 0.67 -31.44
CA THR A 36 18.73 0.32 -30.01
C THR A 36 17.42 0.63 -29.26
N PRO A 37 16.34 -0.16 -29.50
CA PRO A 37 15.06 0.10 -28.85
C PRO A 37 15.15 0.02 -27.32
N SER A 38 14.44 0.91 -26.66
CA SER A 38 14.28 0.91 -25.21
C SER A 38 12.93 1.52 -24.82
N GLY A 39 12.33 1.02 -23.75
CA GLY A 39 11.05 1.54 -23.27
C GLY A 39 10.50 0.78 -22.08
N SER A 40 9.23 1.03 -21.80
CA SER A 40 8.45 0.31 -20.78
C SER A 40 7.39 -0.56 -21.44
N GLY A 41 7.02 -1.65 -20.77
CA GLY A 41 5.99 -2.58 -21.23
C GLY A 41 6.53 -4.00 -21.38
N THR A 42 5.59 -4.93 -21.50
CA THR A 42 5.88 -6.37 -21.60
C THR A 42 6.06 -6.84 -23.05
N SER A 43 5.91 -5.93 -24.02
CA SER A 43 6.18 -6.23 -25.42
C SER A 43 6.66 -5.00 -26.19
N PHE A 44 7.43 -5.26 -27.23
CA PHE A 44 7.74 -4.28 -28.26
C PHE A 44 8.01 -4.98 -29.59
N SER A 45 7.83 -4.23 -30.68
CA SER A 45 8.12 -4.73 -32.03
C SER A 45 9.23 -3.91 -32.66
N LEU A 46 10.05 -4.59 -33.46
CA LEU A 46 11.18 -4.01 -34.17
C LEU A 46 11.27 -4.62 -35.56
N THR A 47 11.58 -3.80 -36.56
CA THR A 47 11.87 -4.29 -37.91
C THR A 47 13.37 -4.48 -38.07
N ALA A 48 13.85 -5.69 -38.25
CA ALA A 48 15.30 -5.95 -38.35
C ALA A 48 15.86 -5.48 -39.70
N ALA A 49 17.07 -4.91 -39.64
CA ALA A 49 17.90 -4.57 -40.79
C ALA A 49 18.97 -5.65 -41.03
N ALA A 50 19.50 -5.73 -42.26
CA ALA A 50 20.63 -6.61 -42.56
C ALA A 50 21.82 -6.33 -41.63
N GLY A 51 22.34 -7.39 -41.01
CA GLY A 51 23.51 -7.30 -40.13
C GLY A 51 23.20 -6.85 -38.70
N ASP A 52 21.92 -6.67 -38.34
CA ASP A 52 21.54 -6.47 -36.95
C ASP A 52 21.91 -7.70 -36.11
N ASP A 53 22.58 -7.43 -34.99
CA ASP A 53 22.87 -8.41 -33.93
C ASP A 53 22.45 -7.77 -32.61
N LEU A 54 21.17 -7.97 -32.28
CA LEU A 54 20.51 -7.34 -31.14
C LEU A 54 20.59 -8.21 -29.89
N THR A 55 21.04 -7.61 -28.79
CA THR A 55 20.92 -8.18 -27.46
C THR A 55 19.94 -7.34 -26.65
N CYS A 56 18.76 -7.90 -26.37
CA CYS A 56 17.71 -7.23 -25.60
C CYS A 56 17.59 -7.81 -24.19
N THR A 57 17.42 -6.94 -23.20
CA THR A 57 17.19 -7.30 -21.80
C THR A 57 15.86 -6.72 -21.33
N PHE A 58 14.99 -7.58 -20.82
CA PHE A 58 13.82 -7.18 -20.02
C PHE A 58 14.21 -7.12 -18.54
N SER A 59 13.78 -6.06 -17.86
CA SER A 59 13.99 -5.86 -16.43
C SER A 59 12.65 -5.64 -15.74
N ASN A 60 12.39 -6.43 -14.72
CA ASN A 60 11.16 -6.42 -13.95
C ASN A 60 11.43 -5.97 -12.53
N VAL A 61 10.77 -4.89 -12.12
CA VAL A 61 10.80 -4.41 -10.75
C VAL A 61 9.41 -4.59 -10.16
N ARG A 62 9.29 -5.37 -9.08
CA ARG A 62 8.00 -5.62 -8.44
C ARG A 62 7.46 -4.32 -7.85
N ASN A 63 6.18 -4.03 -8.10
CA ASN A 63 5.49 -2.91 -7.51
C ASN A 63 5.21 -3.21 -6.03
N PRO A 64 5.34 -2.24 -5.10
CA PRO A 64 4.91 -2.43 -3.72
C PRO A 64 3.40 -2.72 -3.66
N GLN A 65 3.02 -3.81 -3.00
CA GLN A 65 1.65 -4.24 -2.78
C GLN A 65 1.42 -4.45 -1.28
N ALA A 66 1.03 -3.38 -0.61
CA ALA A 66 0.47 -3.48 0.73
C ALA A 66 -1.07 -3.57 0.63
N ASN A 67 -1.68 -4.38 1.49
CA ASN A 67 -3.12 -4.49 1.62
C ASN A 67 -3.53 -3.87 2.95
N LEU A 68 -3.83 -2.56 2.92
CA LEU A 68 -4.18 -1.78 4.10
C LEU A 68 -5.69 -1.79 4.35
N SER A 69 -6.10 -1.98 5.59
CA SER A 69 -7.48 -1.81 6.02
C SER A 69 -7.59 -1.03 7.32
N ILE A 70 -8.71 -0.35 7.48
CA ILE A 70 -9.11 0.35 8.69
C ILE A 70 -10.50 -0.15 9.09
N THR A 71 -10.65 -0.55 10.36
CA THR A 71 -11.94 -0.94 10.94
C THR A 71 -12.19 -0.09 12.17
N ASN A 72 -13.40 0.47 12.26
CA ASN A 72 -13.82 1.31 13.37
C ASN A 72 -14.88 0.59 14.22
N ALA A 73 -14.82 0.75 15.54
CA ALA A 73 -15.81 0.21 16.48
C ALA A 73 -15.99 1.12 17.69
N ASN A 74 -17.20 1.19 18.23
CA ASN A 74 -17.58 2.04 19.38
C ASN A 74 -18.22 1.23 20.53
N ASN A 75 -18.03 -0.08 20.55
CA ASN A 75 -18.66 -1.03 21.47
C ASN A 75 -17.59 -1.95 22.10
N PRO A 76 -17.69 -2.29 23.41
CA PRO A 76 -16.91 -3.37 24.02
C PRO A 76 -17.10 -4.70 23.26
N GLY A 77 -16.09 -5.08 22.47
CA GLY A 77 -16.12 -6.26 21.61
C GLY A 77 -15.46 -6.04 20.24
N GLY A 78 -15.20 -4.78 19.86
CA GLY A 78 -14.40 -4.44 18.67
C GLY A 78 -15.13 -4.63 17.33
N VAL A 79 -16.45 -4.83 17.35
CA VAL A 79 -17.30 -4.92 16.17
C VAL A 79 -18.43 -3.90 16.31
N ASP A 80 -18.51 -2.95 15.38
CA ASP A 80 -19.63 -2.01 15.27
C ASP A 80 -20.86 -2.73 14.69
N LEU A 81 -21.95 -2.82 15.46
CA LEU A 81 -23.19 -3.44 15.02
C LEU A 81 -24.28 -2.39 14.78
N PRO A 82 -25.19 -2.57 13.80
CA PRO A 82 -26.27 -1.61 13.53
C PRO A 82 -27.22 -1.36 14.71
N SER A 83 -27.25 -2.26 15.69
CA SER A 83 -28.05 -2.16 16.92
C SER A 83 -27.31 -1.49 18.07
N ASP A 84 -26.05 -1.10 17.88
CA ASP A 84 -25.27 -0.46 18.92
C ASP A 84 -25.86 0.92 19.21
N THR A 85 -26.20 1.14 20.47
CA THR A 85 -26.76 2.40 20.94
C THR A 85 -25.86 2.95 22.03
N LEU A 86 -25.57 4.25 21.94
CA LEU A 86 -24.83 4.98 22.94
C LEU A 86 -25.77 6.00 23.58
N ALA A 87 -25.77 6.06 24.91
CA ALA A 87 -26.55 7.06 25.63
C ALA A 87 -25.84 8.42 25.57
N GLN A 88 -26.59 9.50 25.32
CA GLN A 88 -26.07 10.86 25.36
C GLN A 88 -25.36 11.14 26.69
N GLY A 89 -24.19 11.78 26.63
CA GLY A 89 -23.34 12.06 27.79
C GLY A 89 -22.56 10.86 28.32
N ALA A 90 -22.78 9.64 27.82
CA ALA A 90 -21.99 8.49 28.22
C ALA A 90 -20.57 8.57 27.65
N GLN A 91 -19.61 8.00 28.38
CA GLN A 91 -18.27 7.78 27.88
C GLN A 91 -18.23 6.49 27.07
N THR A 92 -17.60 6.53 25.90
CA THR A 92 -17.35 5.37 25.04
C THR A 92 -15.88 5.31 24.63
N VAL A 93 -15.41 4.12 24.29
CA VAL A 93 -14.12 3.90 23.66
C VAL A 93 -14.35 3.64 22.18
N TYR A 94 -13.79 4.51 21.34
CA TYR A 94 -13.79 4.35 19.90
C TYR A 94 -12.46 3.76 19.45
N THR A 95 -12.50 2.55 18.90
CA THR A 95 -11.34 1.78 18.47
C THR A 95 -11.19 1.84 16.96
N ILE A 96 -10.01 2.23 16.51
CA ILE A 96 -9.59 2.25 15.11
C ILE A 96 -8.51 1.19 14.94
N THR A 97 -8.84 0.08 14.29
CA THR A 97 -7.85 -0.96 13.98
C THR A 97 -7.27 -0.70 12.61
N VAL A 98 -5.94 -0.67 12.52
CA VAL A 98 -5.20 -0.55 11.26
C VAL A 98 -4.47 -1.86 11.02
N ALA A 99 -4.65 -2.47 9.84
CA ALA A 99 -4.00 -3.71 9.48
C ALA A 99 -3.31 -3.62 8.12
N ASN A 100 -2.23 -4.37 7.97
CA ASN A 100 -1.59 -4.64 6.70
C ASN A 100 -1.54 -6.15 6.46
N ALA A 101 -2.41 -6.66 5.59
CA ALA A 101 -2.43 -8.08 5.22
C ALA A 101 -1.28 -8.47 4.26
N GLY A 102 -0.44 -7.51 3.87
CA GLY A 102 0.67 -7.72 2.96
C GLY A 102 0.26 -7.84 1.48
N PRO A 103 1.12 -8.41 0.63
CA PRO A 103 2.38 -9.07 0.96
C PRO A 103 3.54 -8.15 1.39
N ASP A 104 3.48 -6.84 1.13
CA ASP A 104 4.58 -5.92 1.44
C ASP A 104 4.34 -5.11 2.72
N ALA A 105 5.43 -4.57 3.28
CA ALA A 105 5.36 -3.62 4.39
C ALA A 105 4.83 -2.25 3.95
N ALA A 106 4.16 -1.57 4.87
CA ALA A 106 3.58 -0.24 4.69
C ALA A 106 4.12 0.75 5.74
N ASN A 107 5.43 0.67 6.02
CA ASN A 107 6.09 1.57 6.96
C ASN A 107 5.94 3.03 6.50
N GLY A 108 5.59 3.92 7.42
CA GLY A 108 5.32 5.32 7.13
C GLY A 108 3.93 5.59 6.54
N ALA A 109 3.04 4.58 6.46
CA ALA A 109 1.65 4.79 6.08
C ALA A 109 1.00 5.86 6.97
N VAL A 110 0.27 6.79 6.35
CA VAL A 110 -0.43 7.87 7.05
C VAL A 110 -1.89 7.49 7.22
N VAL A 111 -2.33 7.47 8.48
CA VAL A 111 -3.72 7.20 8.86
C VAL A 111 -4.39 8.51 9.20
N GLN A 112 -5.43 8.85 8.45
CA GLN A 112 -6.32 9.96 8.75
C GLN A 112 -7.71 9.40 9.04
N ASN A 113 -8.10 9.44 10.31
CA ASN A 113 -9.39 8.96 10.78
C ASN A 113 -9.88 9.90 11.89
N PRO A 114 -10.48 11.06 11.52
CA PRO A 114 -10.99 12.01 12.50
C PRO A 114 -12.08 11.36 13.37
N PRO A 115 -12.26 11.82 14.62
CA PRO A 115 -13.42 11.44 15.43
C PRO A 115 -14.73 11.57 14.65
N PRO A 116 -15.63 10.58 14.73
CA PRO A 116 -16.91 10.65 14.06
C PRO A 116 -17.78 11.77 14.65
N THR A 117 -18.69 12.31 13.84
CA THR A 117 -19.68 13.30 14.29
C THR A 117 -20.56 12.73 15.41
N GLY A 118 -20.86 13.52 16.45
CA GLY A 118 -21.65 13.09 17.60
C GLY A 118 -20.83 12.47 18.74
N LEU A 119 -19.50 12.40 18.59
CA LEU A 119 -18.56 12.05 19.64
C LEU A 119 -17.53 13.17 19.84
N THR A 120 -17.37 13.60 21.08
CA THR A 120 -16.26 14.45 21.51
C THR A 120 -15.15 13.60 22.13
N CYS A 121 -14.08 13.34 21.38
CA CYS A 121 -12.92 12.56 21.84
C CYS A 121 -11.83 13.46 22.43
N THR A 122 -11.32 13.11 23.62
CA THR A 122 -10.37 13.96 24.38
C THR A 122 -8.97 13.37 24.50
N THR A 123 -8.87 12.04 24.59
CA THR A 123 -7.60 11.33 24.65
C THR A 123 -7.60 10.16 23.68
N ALA A 124 -6.42 9.79 23.20
CA ALA A 124 -6.20 8.60 22.40
C ALA A 124 -4.93 7.89 22.85
N SER A 125 -4.92 6.57 22.77
CA SER A 125 -3.71 5.76 22.89
C SER A 125 -3.54 4.90 21.65
N CYS A 126 -2.31 4.45 21.41
CA CYS A 126 -2.04 3.41 20.42
C CYS A 126 -1.52 2.16 21.14
N GLY A 127 -2.03 1.00 20.75
CA GLY A 127 -1.67 -0.27 21.36
C GLY A 127 -2.03 -1.46 20.48
N ASN A 128 -2.05 -2.64 21.08
CA ASN A 128 -2.43 -3.90 20.43
C ASN A 128 -1.63 -4.21 19.16
N ALA A 129 -0.36 -3.78 19.13
CA ALA A 129 0.50 -3.97 17.98
C ALA A 129 0.88 -5.46 17.81
N THR A 130 0.70 -5.99 16.62
CA THR A 130 1.03 -7.37 16.23
C THR A 130 1.96 -7.38 15.03
N GLY A 131 2.60 -8.52 14.73
CA GLY A 131 3.39 -8.68 13.51
C GLY A 131 4.56 -7.70 13.34
N GLY A 132 5.06 -7.12 14.44
CA GLY A 132 6.14 -6.12 14.42
C GLY A 132 5.70 -4.69 14.08
N ALA A 133 4.39 -4.40 14.09
CA ALA A 133 3.90 -3.04 14.00
C ALA A 133 4.40 -2.19 15.19
N ALA A 134 4.59 -0.90 14.96
CA ALA A 134 5.01 0.05 15.99
C ALA A 134 4.09 1.26 16.00
N CYS A 135 3.66 1.66 17.20
CA CYS A 135 2.81 2.82 17.40
C CYS A 135 3.55 4.14 17.11
N PRO A 136 2.83 5.18 16.64
CA PRO A 136 3.35 6.54 16.60
C PRO A 136 3.72 7.05 18.01
N ALA A 137 4.62 8.02 18.08
CA ALA A 137 5.04 8.61 19.35
C ALA A 137 4.00 9.55 20.00
N ALA A 138 3.05 10.07 19.22
CA ALA A 138 1.99 10.93 19.73
C ALA A 138 1.03 10.14 20.63
N THR A 139 0.60 10.75 21.73
CA THR A 139 -0.39 10.20 22.67
C THR A 139 -1.46 11.25 23.02
N ASP A 140 -2.51 10.81 23.70
CA ASP A 140 -3.55 11.65 24.30
C ASP A 140 -4.16 12.62 23.29
N ALA A 141 -4.41 13.86 23.70
CA ALA A 141 -5.00 14.90 22.85
C ALA A 141 -4.16 15.18 21.59
N ALA A 142 -2.82 15.01 21.66
CA ALA A 142 -1.96 15.18 20.49
C ALA A 142 -2.20 14.08 19.45
N LEU A 143 -2.46 12.84 19.89
CA LEU A 143 -2.81 11.74 19.00
C LEU A 143 -4.22 11.90 18.40
N VAL A 144 -5.19 12.41 19.18
CA VAL A 144 -6.53 12.77 18.64
C VAL A 144 -6.40 13.79 17.51
N ALA A 145 -5.62 14.86 17.72
CA ALA A 145 -5.38 15.87 16.69
C ALA A 145 -4.64 15.29 15.47
N ALA A 146 -3.63 14.44 15.71
CA ALA A 146 -2.87 13.79 14.64
C ALA A 146 -3.75 12.87 13.79
N LEU A 147 -4.70 12.12 14.38
CA LEU A 147 -5.64 11.29 13.63
C LEU A 147 -6.56 12.13 12.72
N ALA A 148 -6.89 13.37 13.10
CA ALA A 148 -7.66 14.27 12.25
C ALA A 148 -6.85 14.84 11.08
N SER A 149 -5.56 15.13 11.27
CA SER A 149 -4.67 15.68 10.24
C SER A 149 -3.90 14.62 9.42
N GLY A 150 -3.84 13.39 9.91
CA GLY A 150 -2.96 12.33 9.42
C GLY A 150 -1.82 12.03 10.40
N VAL A 151 -1.75 10.78 10.89
CA VAL A 151 -0.65 10.26 11.73
C VAL A 151 0.12 9.19 10.99
N ALA A 152 1.44 9.31 10.92
CA ALA A 152 2.29 8.29 10.30
C ALA A 152 2.52 7.12 11.26
N ILE A 153 2.30 5.89 10.79
CA ILE A 153 2.68 4.66 11.49
C ILE A 153 4.15 4.35 11.14
N PRO A 154 5.08 4.40 12.12
CA PRO A 154 6.51 4.20 11.84
C PRO A 154 6.82 2.85 11.18
N THR A 155 6.22 1.78 11.71
CA THR A 155 6.44 0.41 11.24
C THR A 155 5.11 -0.31 11.12
N LEU A 156 4.81 -0.84 9.94
CA LEU A 156 3.61 -1.62 9.64
C LEU A 156 3.96 -2.75 8.65
N PRO A 157 4.63 -3.82 9.11
CA PRO A 157 5.05 -4.94 8.27
C PRO A 157 3.86 -5.67 7.61
N ALA A 158 4.13 -6.54 6.65
CA ALA A 158 3.11 -7.45 6.14
C ALA A 158 2.61 -8.38 7.26
N ASN A 159 1.31 -8.68 7.25
CA ASN A 159 0.62 -9.46 8.28
C ASN A 159 0.73 -8.86 9.69
N SER A 160 0.62 -7.53 9.79
CA SER A 160 0.70 -6.80 11.06
C SER A 160 -0.54 -5.94 11.28
N SER A 161 -0.78 -5.55 12.53
CA SER A 161 -1.85 -4.63 12.90
C SER A 161 -1.49 -3.82 14.14
N LEU A 162 -2.19 -2.71 14.35
CA LEU A 162 -2.24 -1.96 15.61
C LEU A 162 -3.64 -1.36 15.79
N ALA A 163 -3.94 -0.86 16.99
CA ALA A 163 -5.20 -0.17 17.25
C ALA A 163 -4.97 1.19 17.92
N PHE A 164 -5.75 2.18 17.53
CA PHE A 164 -5.93 3.41 18.27
C PHE A 164 -7.21 3.32 19.11
N GLU A 165 -7.13 3.66 20.39
CA GLU A 165 -8.29 3.68 21.29
C GLU A 165 -8.52 5.11 21.76
N LEU A 166 -9.64 5.69 21.35
CA LEU A 166 -10.04 7.05 21.66
C LEU A 166 -11.07 7.04 22.78
N THR A 167 -10.85 7.84 23.81
CA THR A 167 -11.85 8.04 24.86
C THR A 167 -12.72 9.23 24.50
N CYS A 168 -14.02 8.97 24.29
CA CYS A 168 -14.97 9.95 23.78
C CYS A 168 -16.21 10.06 24.66
N THR A 169 -16.86 11.22 24.61
CA THR A 169 -18.19 11.45 25.19
C THR A 169 -19.19 11.59 24.05
N VAL A 170 -20.36 10.98 24.22
CA VAL A 170 -21.47 11.11 23.27
C VAL A 170 -22.11 12.49 23.44
N ASP A 171 -22.21 13.26 22.37
CA ASP A 171 -22.75 14.63 22.36
C ASP A 171 -24.25 14.69 22.68
#